data_AF-A0A2E0S0P3-F1
#
_entry.id   AF-A0A2E0S0P3-F1
#
_cell.length_a   1.000
_cell.length_b   1.000
_cell.length_c   1.000
_cell.angle_alpha   90.00
_cell.angle_beta   90.00
_cell.angle_gamma   90.00
#
_symmetry.space_group_name_H-M   'P 1'
#
loop_
_entity.id
_entity.type
_entity.pdbx_description
1 polymer ?
#
loop_
_entity_poly.entity_id
_entity_poly.type
_entity_poly.pdbx_seq_one_letter_code
_entity_poly.pdbx_strand_id
1 'polypeptide(L)'
;MAEQTKKPKKTADENVDVMELEPVKQIEIDTKHLIASSKIWIYLIVGLLVYMLFFIIPSIDEKVTWMEKDLTSVLIQSERFKRSTRVFAKENQCAGCHLSPDYLLHNLLSKYPSFSDIKSFMSVGHQRYYTMQTPMPDDELLEIYRALQ
;
A
#
# COMPACT_ATOMS: atom_id res chain seq x y z
N MET A 1 34.59 25.79 -81.65
CA MET A 1 35.86 25.24 -81.12
C MET A 1 36.42 26.25 -80.14
N ALA A 2 36.85 25.75 -78.98
CA ALA A 2 37.16 26.53 -77.78
C ALA A 2 38.52 27.24 -77.86
N GLU A 3 38.64 28.40 -77.24
CA GLU A 3 39.92 28.85 -76.69
C GLU A 3 39.69 29.49 -75.31
N GLN A 4 40.22 28.80 -74.30
CA GLN A 4 40.18 29.20 -72.90
C GLN A 4 41.31 30.20 -72.64
N THR A 5 40.99 31.48 -72.47
CA THR A 5 41.93 32.44 -71.89
C THR A 5 41.82 32.40 -70.37
N LYS A 6 42.75 31.65 -69.76
CA LYS A 6 43.02 31.59 -68.31
C LYS A 6 43.03 33.01 -67.71
N LYS A 7 42.11 33.30 -66.78
CA LYS A 7 42.25 34.44 -65.87
C LYS A 7 43.18 34.07 -64.70
N PRO A 8 44.06 34.99 -64.29
CA PRO A 8 45.19 34.69 -63.42
C PRO A 8 44.76 34.38 -61.99
N LYS A 9 45.44 33.39 -61.41
CA LYS A 9 45.48 33.07 -60.00
C LYS A 9 45.99 34.32 -59.26
N LYS A 10 45.09 35.10 -58.66
CA LYS A 10 45.49 36.13 -57.70
C LYS A 10 45.83 35.41 -56.40
N THR A 11 47.12 35.49 -56.11
CA THR A 11 47.81 35.14 -54.89
C THR A 11 47.08 35.63 -53.65
N ALA A 12 47.16 34.80 -52.61
CA ALA A 12 46.69 35.10 -51.27
C ALA A 12 47.30 36.41 -50.77
N ASP A 13 46.42 37.35 -50.39
CA ASP A 13 46.74 38.42 -49.45
C ASP A 13 45.75 38.29 -48.30
N GLU A 14 46.32 37.86 -47.17
CA GLU A 14 45.92 38.14 -45.79
C GLU A 14 44.69 39.04 -45.67
N ASN A 15 43.49 38.49 -45.47
CA ASN A 15 42.34 39.09 -44.78
C ASN A 15 41.09 38.21 -44.99
N VAL A 16 40.62 37.60 -43.90
CA VAL A 16 39.25 37.11 -43.64
C VAL A 16 38.63 36.23 -44.74
N ASP A 17 38.65 34.91 -44.52
CA ASP A 17 37.82 33.95 -45.25
C ASP A 17 36.35 34.19 -44.89
N VAL A 18 35.72 35.19 -45.52
CA VAL A 18 34.27 35.40 -45.52
C VAL A 18 33.68 34.32 -46.43
N MET A 19 33.59 33.10 -45.92
CA MET A 19 32.64 32.13 -46.44
C MET A 19 31.27 32.53 -45.90
N GLU A 20 30.46 33.21 -46.73
CA GLU A 20 29.02 33.32 -46.50
C GLU A 20 28.43 31.90 -46.40
N LEU A 21 28.25 31.39 -45.19
CA LEU A 21 27.48 30.17 -44.98
C LEU A 21 26.03 30.47 -45.33
N GLU A 22 25.46 29.72 -46.27
CA GLU A 22 24.02 29.79 -46.56
C GLU A 22 23.22 29.54 -45.28
N PRO A 23 22.15 30.33 -45.01
CA PRO A 23 21.41 30.30 -43.75
C PRO A 23 20.83 28.91 -43.40
N VAL A 24 20.59 28.08 -44.41
CA VAL A 24 20.09 26.70 -44.27
C VAL A 24 21.12 25.80 -43.56
N LYS A 25 22.40 26.04 -43.77
CA LYS A 25 23.49 25.22 -43.22
C LYS A 25 23.75 25.53 -41.75
N GLN A 26 23.59 26.79 -41.33
CA GLN A 26 23.64 27.20 -39.93
C GLN A 26 22.51 26.54 -39.13
N ILE A 27 21.28 26.57 -39.66
CA ILE A 27 20.10 25.96 -39.02
C ILE A 27 20.28 24.46 -38.85
N GLU A 28 20.87 23.76 -39.84
CA GLU A 28 21.13 22.32 -39.73
C GLU A 28 22.14 21.98 -38.63
N ILE A 29 23.20 22.79 -38.47
CA ILE A 29 24.21 22.61 -37.42
C ILE A 29 23.58 22.84 -36.04
N ASP A 30 22.82 23.93 -35.87
CA ASP A 30 22.17 24.28 -34.61
C ASP A 30 21.14 23.20 -34.19
N THR A 31 20.39 22.66 -35.16
CA THR A 31 19.40 21.62 -34.91
C THR A 31 20.06 20.27 -34.56
N LYS A 32 21.22 19.95 -35.15
CA LYS A 32 21.97 18.72 -34.83
C LYS A 32 22.41 18.68 -33.36
N HIS A 33 22.87 19.82 -32.81
CA HIS A 33 23.25 19.90 -31.39
C HIS A 33 22.03 19.75 -30.46
N LEU A 34 20.89 20.35 -30.82
CA LEU A 34 19.64 20.17 -30.08
C LEU A 34 19.17 18.71 -30.07
N ILE A 35 19.18 18.05 -31.22
CA ILE A 35 18.79 16.63 -31.34
C ILE A 35 19.76 15.73 -30.57
N ALA A 36 21.07 15.99 -30.64
CA ALA A 36 22.07 15.22 -29.91
C ALA A 36 21.92 15.36 -28.38
N SER A 37 21.68 16.58 -27.89
CA SER A 37 21.45 16.85 -26.47
C SER A 37 20.13 16.24 -25.97
N SER A 38 19.07 16.32 -26.77
CA SER A 38 17.72 15.81 -26.42
C SER A 38 17.69 14.29 -26.25
N LYS A 39 18.44 13.53 -27.07
CA LYS A 39 18.45 12.06 -27.00
C LYS A 39 18.89 11.52 -25.64
N ILE A 40 19.88 12.15 -25.00
CA ILE A 40 20.38 11.72 -23.68
C ILE A 40 19.30 11.84 -22.62
N TRP A 41 18.57 12.97 -22.62
CA TRP A 41 17.46 13.19 -21.69
C TRP A 41 16.30 12.22 -21.93
N ILE A 42 15.98 11.91 -23.19
CA ILE A 42 14.94 10.93 -23.52
C ILE A 42 15.32 9.55 -22.96
N TYR A 43 16.56 9.09 -23.15
CA TYR A 43 16.99 7.79 -22.61
C TYR A 43 17.01 7.77 -21.08
N LEU A 44 17.39 8.87 -20.44
CA LEU A 44 17.36 9.00 -18.98
C LEU A 44 15.93 8.91 -18.44
N ILE A 45 14.99 9.65 -19.03
CA ILE A 45 13.58 9.63 -18.64
C ILE A 45 13.00 8.24 -18.83
N VAL A 46 13.24 7.60 -19.98
CA VAL A 46 12.76 6.24 -20.26
C VAL A 46 13.35 5.24 -19.26
N GLY A 47 14.65 5.32 -18.97
CA GLY A 47 15.30 4.47 -17.97
C GLY A 47 14.70 4.64 -16.57
N LEU A 48 14.38 5.88 -16.18
CA LEU A 48 13.78 6.19 -14.89
C LEU A 48 12.33 5.68 -14.81
N LEU A 49 11.56 5.77 -15.90
CA LEU A 49 10.22 5.20 -15.98
C LEU A 49 10.23 3.67 -15.86
N VAL A 50 11.14 2.99 -16.57
CA VAL A 50 11.33 1.54 -16.45
C VAL A 50 11.73 1.17 -15.01
N TYR A 51 12.65 1.92 -14.39
CA TYR A 51 13.04 1.69 -13.01
C TYR A 51 11.86 1.84 -12.03
N MET A 52 11.04 2.88 -12.18
CA MET A 52 9.84 3.05 -11.36
C MET A 52 8.87 1.89 -11.52
N LEU A 53 8.59 1.47 -12.76
CA LEU A 53 7.64 0.39 -13.05
C LEU A 53 8.08 -0.97 -12.50
N PHE A 54 9.36 -1.32 -12.63
CA PHE A 54 9.84 -2.65 -12.28
C PHE A 54 10.37 -2.78 -10.85
N PHE A 55 10.84 -1.70 -10.24
CA PHE A 55 11.42 -1.77 -8.89
C PHE A 55 10.57 -1.06 -7.86
N ILE A 56 10.14 0.17 -8.13
CA ILE A 56 9.49 0.99 -7.09
C ILE A 56 8.02 0.59 -6.90
N ILE A 57 7.24 0.47 -7.99
CA ILE A 57 5.82 0.11 -7.88
C ILE A 57 5.62 -1.25 -7.19
N PRO A 58 6.32 -2.34 -7.57
CA PRO A 58 6.15 -3.62 -6.91
C PRO A 58 6.54 -3.59 -5.43
N SER A 59 7.60 -2.84 -5.09
CA SER A 59 8.03 -2.69 -3.70
C SER A 59 7.01 -1.94 -2.84
N ILE A 60 6.32 -0.93 -3.41
CA ILE A 60 5.26 -0.20 -2.69
C ILE A 60 4.03 -1.09 -2.54
N ASP A 61 3.63 -1.81 -3.58
CA ASP A 61 2.46 -2.69 -3.54
C ASP A 61 2.61 -3.80 -2.49
N GLU A 62 3.78 -4.43 -2.42
CA GLU A 62 4.10 -5.40 -1.37
C GLU A 62 3.97 -4.78 0.04
N LYS A 63 4.51 -3.57 0.25
CA LYS A 63 4.39 -2.89 1.55
C LYS A 63 2.94 -2.54 1.89
N VAL A 64 2.17 -2.05 0.93
CA VAL A 64 0.76 -1.68 1.14
C VAL A 64 -0.06 -2.93 1.47
N THR A 65 0.14 -4.05 0.78
CA THR A 65 -0.58 -5.29 1.06
C THR A 65 -0.24 -5.87 2.44
N TRP A 66 1.01 -5.77 2.89
CA TRP A 66 1.36 -6.13 4.27
C TRP A 66 0.75 -5.18 5.30
N MET A 67 0.79 -3.87 5.05
CA MET A 67 0.13 -2.89 5.92
C MET A 67 -1.38 -3.09 6.00
N GLU A 68 -2.05 -3.46 4.91
CA GLU A 68 -3.48 -3.75 4.90
C GLU A 68 -3.82 -4.98 5.75
N LYS A 69 -3.00 -6.05 5.67
CA LYS A 69 -3.15 -7.24 6.53
C LYS A 69 -2.98 -6.89 8.02
N ASP A 70 -2.00 -6.07 8.35
CA ASP A 70 -1.78 -5.65 9.74
C ASP A 70 -2.94 -4.77 10.24
N LEU A 71 -3.38 -3.80 9.43
CA LEU A 71 -4.47 -2.90 9.81
C LEU A 71 -5.80 -3.64 9.98
N THR A 72 -6.11 -4.58 9.09
CA THR A 72 -7.32 -5.41 9.21
C THR A 72 -7.26 -6.29 10.45
N SER A 73 -6.11 -6.85 10.80
CA SER A 73 -5.94 -7.60 12.05
C SER A 73 -6.20 -6.75 13.29
N VAL A 74 -5.67 -5.52 13.34
CA VAL A 74 -5.88 -4.58 14.45
C VAL A 74 -7.32 -4.11 14.51
N LEU A 75 -7.95 -3.80 13.37
CA LEU A 75 -9.36 -3.38 13.32
C LEU A 75 -10.27 -4.49 13.81
N ILE A 76 -10.09 -5.72 13.34
CA ILE A 76 -10.85 -6.88 13.80
C ILE A 76 -10.65 -7.09 15.31
N GLN A 77 -9.42 -6.95 15.81
CA GLN A 77 -9.13 -7.04 17.24
C GLN A 77 -9.79 -5.90 18.03
N SER A 78 -9.83 -4.68 17.50
CA SER A 78 -10.48 -3.53 18.15
C SER A 78 -12.00 -3.68 18.21
N GLU A 79 -12.63 -4.19 17.15
CA GLU A 79 -14.06 -4.50 17.15
C GLU A 79 -14.40 -5.61 18.14
N ARG A 80 -13.58 -6.67 18.15
CA ARG A 80 -13.68 -7.78 19.11
C ARG A 80 -13.53 -7.30 20.55
N PHE A 81 -12.60 -6.39 20.80
CA PHE A 81 -12.38 -5.77 22.10
C PHE A 81 -13.55 -4.86 22.48
N LYS A 82 -14.08 -4.07 21.54
CA LYS A 82 -15.25 -3.21 21.75
C LYS A 82 -16.53 -4.01 22.06
N ARG A 83 -16.74 -5.15 21.40
CA ARG A 83 -17.87 -6.07 21.70
C ARG A 83 -17.71 -6.73 23.05
N SER A 84 -16.51 -7.21 23.38
CA SER A 84 -16.24 -7.83 24.68
C SER A 84 -16.38 -6.83 25.84
N THR A 85 -15.90 -5.60 25.68
CA THR A 85 -16.05 -4.54 26.68
C THR A 85 -17.50 -4.10 26.88
N ARG A 86 -18.36 -4.19 25.87
CA ARG A 86 -19.82 -3.95 26.03
C ARG A 86 -20.46 -4.95 27.01
N VAL A 87 -20.00 -6.20 27.01
CA VAL A 87 -20.47 -7.22 27.98
C VAL A 87 -20.01 -6.88 29.39
N PHE A 88 -18.84 -6.26 29.54
CA PHE A 88 -18.28 -5.93 30.86
C PHE A 88 -18.77 -4.60 31.42
N ALA A 89 -19.19 -3.66 30.57
CA ALA A 89 -19.75 -2.37 30.98
C ALA A 89 -21.08 -2.47 31.74
N LYS A 90 -21.73 -3.65 31.72
CA LYS A 90 -22.97 -3.94 32.45
C LYS A 90 -22.76 -4.59 33.82
N GLU A 91 -21.52 -4.65 34.32
CA GLU A 91 -21.18 -5.31 35.60
C GLU A 91 -21.62 -6.79 35.67
N ASN A 92 -21.69 -7.45 34.51
CA ASN A 92 -22.08 -8.87 34.42
C ASN A 92 -21.07 -9.75 35.18
N GLN A 93 -21.55 -10.86 35.75
CA GLN A 93 -20.69 -11.79 36.50
C GLN A 93 -19.53 -12.36 35.68
N CYS A 94 -19.67 -12.40 34.35
CA CYS A 94 -18.61 -12.79 33.43
C CYS A 94 -17.39 -11.82 33.43
N ALA A 95 -17.58 -10.54 33.78
CA ALA A 95 -16.48 -9.58 33.86
C ALA A 95 -15.44 -9.96 34.92
N GLY A 96 -15.87 -10.63 36.00
CA GLY A 96 -14.99 -10.99 37.10
C GLY A 96 -13.75 -11.78 36.70
N CYS A 97 -13.87 -12.70 35.72
CA CYS A 97 -12.69 -13.43 35.23
C CYS A 97 -12.48 -13.45 33.71
N HIS A 98 -13.34 -12.82 32.90
CA HIS A 98 -13.12 -12.68 31.45
C HIS A 98 -12.66 -11.29 31.02
N LEU A 99 -12.36 -10.39 31.98
CA LEU A 99 -11.87 -9.04 31.69
C LEU A 99 -10.41 -9.02 31.21
N SER A 100 -9.63 -10.07 31.48
CA SER A 100 -8.24 -10.13 31.04
C SER A 100 -8.13 -10.46 29.54
N PRO A 101 -7.11 -9.92 28.85
CA PRO A 101 -6.93 -10.14 27.41
C PRO A 101 -6.81 -11.62 27.02
N ASP A 102 -6.26 -12.44 27.91
CA ASP A 102 -6.08 -13.88 27.68
C ASP A 102 -7.38 -14.69 27.79
N TYR A 103 -8.41 -14.15 28.46
CA TYR A 103 -9.69 -14.83 28.69
C TYR A 103 -10.89 -14.07 28.11
N LEU A 104 -10.67 -13.13 27.20
CA LEU A 104 -11.72 -12.35 26.53
C LEU A 104 -12.75 -13.22 25.80
N LEU A 105 -14.04 -12.93 25.98
CA LEU A 105 -15.17 -13.64 25.34
C LEU A 105 -15.34 -13.36 23.83
N HIS A 106 -14.38 -12.69 23.19
CA HIS A 106 -14.47 -12.23 21.81
C HIS A 106 -14.72 -13.33 20.75
N ASN A 107 -14.29 -14.57 21.02
CA ASN A 107 -14.48 -15.72 20.13
C ASN A 107 -15.66 -16.62 20.54
N LEU A 108 -16.43 -16.24 21.56
CA LEU A 108 -17.50 -17.09 22.10
C LEU A 108 -18.54 -17.44 21.03
N LEU A 109 -18.95 -16.46 20.22
CA LEU A 109 -19.90 -16.64 19.10
C LEU A 109 -19.37 -17.54 17.97
N SER A 110 -18.06 -17.54 17.74
CA SER A 110 -17.46 -18.42 16.72
C SER A 110 -17.42 -19.88 17.19
N LYS A 111 -17.27 -20.11 18.50
CA LYS A 111 -17.20 -21.46 19.08
C LYS A 111 -18.57 -22.03 19.41
N TYR A 112 -19.51 -21.16 19.78
CA TYR A 112 -20.87 -21.50 20.16
C TYR A 112 -21.85 -20.62 19.37
N PRO A 113 -22.18 -21.02 18.14
CA PRO A 113 -22.96 -20.20 17.22
C PRO A 113 -24.41 -20.04 17.65
N SER A 114 -24.94 -20.95 18.49
CA SER A 114 -26.30 -20.86 19.02
C SER A 114 -26.33 -20.65 20.53
N PHE A 115 -27.41 -20.05 21.03
CA PHE A 115 -27.64 -19.90 22.47
C PHE A 115 -27.68 -21.24 23.21
N SER A 116 -28.24 -22.29 22.60
CA SER A 116 -28.26 -23.63 23.20
C SER A 116 -26.87 -24.21 23.40
N ASP A 117 -25.92 -23.88 22.52
CA ASP A 117 -24.54 -24.37 22.64
C ASP A 117 -23.84 -23.73 23.84
N ILE A 118 -24.02 -22.41 24.03
CA ILE A 118 -23.48 -21.70 25.19
C ILE A 118 -24.14 -22.20 26.48
N LYS A 119 -25.46 -22.37 26.50
CA LYS A 119 -26.18 -22.89 27.66
C LYS A 119 -25.66 -24.27 28.08
N SER A 120 -25.45 -25.16 27.11
CA SER A 120 -24.90 -26.50 27.35
C SER A 120 -23.46 -26.44 27.85
N PHE A 121 -22.66 -25.51 27.33
CA PHE A 121 -21.32 -25.28 27.85
C PHE A 121 -21.34 -24.72 29.27
N MET A 122 -22.21 -23.77 29.59
CA MET A 122 -22.32 -23.19 30.93
C MET A 122 -22.73 -24.21 31.99
N SER A 123 -23.60 -25.16 31.64
CA SER A 123 -24.07 -26.19 32.59
C SER A 123 -23.07 -27.32 32.83
N VAL A 124 -22.28 -27.73 31.83
CA VAL A 124 -21.40 -28.91 31.95
C VAL A 124 -19.92 -28.55 31.83
N GLY A 125 -19.56 -27.69 30.88
CA GLY A 125 -18.17 -27.37 30.56
C GLY A 125 -17.60 -26.31 31.49
N HIS A 126 -18.27 -25.16 31.61
CA HIS A 126 -17.83 -24.03 32.42
C HIS A 126 -17.76 -24.40 33.92
N GLN A 127 -18.70 -25.20 34.43
CA GLN A 127 -18.68 -25.69 35.82
C GLN A 127 -17.43 -26.54 36.16
N ARG A 128 -16.80 -27.20 35.18
CA ARG A 128 -15.59 -28.01 35.43
C ARG A 128 -14.35 -27.17 35.67
N TYR A 129 -14.34 -25.94 35.17
CA TYR A 129 -13.18 -25.06 35.19
C TYR A 129 -13.42 -23.80 36.05
N TYR A 130 -14.64 -23.61 36.57
CA TYR A 130 -15.03 -22.32 37.15
C TYR A 130 -15.92 -22.41 38.39
N THR A 131 -15.77 -21.40 39.25
CA THR A 131 -16.16 -21.29 40.66
C THR A 131 -17.63 -20.96 40.96
N MET A 132 -18.50 -20.85 39.93
CA MET A 132 -19.92 -20.57 40.15
C MET A 132 -20.66 -21.83 40.62
N GLN A 133 -21.18 -21.82 41.85
CA GLN A 133 -21.91 -22.95 42.42
C GLN A 133 -23.33 -23.12 41.86
N THR A 134 -23.89 -22.07 41.27
CA THR A 134 -25.21 -22.10 40.64
C THR A 134 -25.10 -21.64 39.18
N PRO A 135 -25.82 -22.28 38.24
CA PRO A 135 -25.90 -21.79 36.87
C PRO A 135 -26.53 -20.39 36.85
N MET A 136 -25.95 -19.50 36.04
CA MET A 136 -26.57 -18.22 35.71
C MET A 136 -27.94 -18.46 35.07
N PRO A 137 -28.96 -17.66 35.41
CA PRO A 137 -30.29 -17.82 34.82
C PRO A 137 -30.27 -17.54 33.31
N ASP A 138 -31.15 -18.22 32.57
CA ASP A 138 -31.15 -18.23 31.11
C ASP A 138 -31.37 -16.84 30.48
N ASP A 139 -32.13 -15.98 31.15
CA ASP A 139 -32.43 -14.61 30.73
C ASP A 139 -31.20 -13.71 30.76
N GLU A 140 -30.41 -13.77 31.83
CA GLU A 140 -29.14 -13.04 31.97
C GLU A 140 -28.10 -13.56 30.95
N LEU A 141 -28.02 -14.89 30.79
CA LEU A 141 -27.13 -15.50 29.80
C LEU A 141 -27.52 -15.10 28.36
N LEU A 142 -28.82 -14.98 28.07
CA LEU A 142 -29.32 -14.56 26.76
C LEU A 142 -29.00 -13.09 26.47
N GLU A 143 -29.04 -12.23 27.50
CA GLU A 143 -28.64 -10.83 27.36
C GLU A 143 -27.15 -10.71 27.03
N ILE A 144 -26.30 -11.49 27.70
CA ILE A 144 -24.85 -11.55 27.41
C ILE A 144 -24.60 -12.04 25.98
N TYR A 145 -25.29 -13.11 25.57
CA TYR A 145 -25.19 -13.64 24.21
C TYR A 145 -25.57 -12.61 23.14
N ARG A 146 -26.67 -11.87 23.36
CA ARG A 146 -27.09 -10.77 22.47
C ARG A 146 -26.11 -9.60 22.46
N ALA A 147 -25.49 -9.28 23.59
CA ALA A 147 -24.52 -8.19 23.68
C ALA A 147 -23.23 -8.47 22.91
N LEU A 148 -22.90 -9.75 22.68
CA LEU A 148 -21.74 -10.19 21.91
C LEU A 148 -21.97 -10.15 20.38
N GLN A 149 -23.23 -10.24 19.92
CA GLN A 149 -23.60 -10.26 18.49
C GLN A 149 -23.36 -8.89 17.83
#